data_AF-A0A8S3HE34-F1
#
_entry.id   AF-A0A8S3HE34-F1
#
_cell.length_a   1.000
_cell.length_b   1.000
_cell.length_c   1.000
_cell.angle_alpha   90.00
_cell.angle_beta   90.00
_cell.angle_gamma   90.00
#
_symmetry.space_group_name_H-M   'P 1'
#
loop_
_entity.id
_entity.type
_entity.pdbx_description
1 polymer ?
#
loop_
_entity_poly.entity_id
_entity_poly.type
_entity_poly.pdbx_seq_one_letter_code
_entity_poly.pdbx_strand_id
1 'polypeptide(L)'
;MQFVLFPVRYSSNILIQRRFSLSSSKRNVFKSLFDHFQYARKAKQAAQQRGIDLSNLTAEQQIKFKPILRLKSAFRVVNVTMGLMAIIATSVWYKRRRKQIKSGKQIDDELKPIWMDLKYFKHKGAAIGNYLLPEQIVGKLNQVKNFQFNQSDCICASFPKSGTTLIQEIVYLIQTNFDYESAKGKDISDRYSFMEWPTVNLQQLSSNPTN
;
A
#
# COMPACT_ATOMS: atom_id res chain seq x y z
N MET A 1 -12.35 10.35 -33.60
CA MET A 1 -13.56 10.98 -33.02
C MET A 1 -13.14 11.81 -31.82
N GLN A 2 -13.41 13.12 -31.86
CA GLN A 2 -12.99 14.09 -30.84
C GLN A 2 -14.09 14.13 -29.76
N PHE A 3 -13.79 13.69 -28.54
CA PHE A 3 -14.73 13.73 -27.42
C PHE A 3 -14.53 15.01 -26.61
N VAL A 4 -15.55 15.86 -26.60
CA VAL A 4 -15.66 17.02 -25.71
C VAL A 4 -16.17 16.51 -24.37
N LEU A 5 -15.31 16.55 -23.34
CA LEU A 5 -15.65 16.17 -21.97
C LEU A 5 -15.63 17.40 -21.06
N PHE A 6 -16.76 17.69 -20.42
CA PHE A 6 -16.85 18.69 -19.36
C PHE A 6 -16.09 18.21 -18.12
N PRO A 7 -15.10 18.96 -17.60
CA PRO A 7 -14.39 18.57 -16.39
C PRO A 7 -15.20 18.93 -15.14
N VAL A 8 -15.54 17.92 -14.33
CA VAL A 8 -15.97 18.12 -12.94
C VAL A 8 -14.70 18.39 -12.11
N ARG A 9 -14.50 19.64 -11.67
CA ARG A 9 -13.37 20.04 -10.81
C ARG A 9 -13.53 19.45 -9.40
N TYR A 10 -12.68 18.50 -9.02
CA TYR A 10 -12.49 18.12 -7.62
C TYR A 10 -11.35 18.93 -7.00
N SER A 11 -11.64 19.63 -5.89
CA SER A 11 -10.71 20.48 -5.15
C SER A 11 -9.62 19.65 -4.45
N SER A 12 -8.37 19.86 -4.85
CA SER A 12 -7.18 19.11 -4.41
C SER A 12 -6.60 19.62 -3.08
N ASN A 13 -7.37 19.58 -2.00
CA ASN A 13 -6.89 19.95 -0.66
C ASN A 13 -7.21 18.86 0.38
N ILE A 14 -6.55 17.70 0.28
CA ILE A 14 -6.44 16.76 1.40
C ILE A 14 -4.95 16.46 1.62
N LEU A 15 -4.27 17.43 2.24
CA LEU A 15 -2.96 17.23 2.83
C LEU A 15 -3.11 16.31 4.05
N ILE A 16 -2.76 15.04 3.86
CA ILE A 16 -2.70 14.06 4.96
C ILE A 16 -1.47 14.39 5.83
N GLN A 17 -1.66 15.27 6.81
CA GLN A 17 -0.73 15.45 7.93
C GLN A 17 -0.80 14.21 8.84
N ARG A 18 -0.02 13.16 8.53
CA ARG A 18 0.22 12.07 9.50
C ARG A 18 1.13 12.57 10.62
N ARG A 19 0.55 13.23 11.63
CA ARG A 19 1.23 13.41 12.92
C ARG A 19 1.38 12.05 13.59
N PHE A 20 2.61 11.56 13.73
CA PHE A 20 2.93 10.46 14.62
C PHE A 20 2.67 10.93 16.07
N SER A 21 1.46 10.69 16.57
CA SER A 21 1.08 10.93 17.96
C SER A 21 1.66 9.82 18.83
N LEU A 22 2.72 10.12 19.59
CA LEU A 22 3.20 9.26 20.66
C LEU A 22 2.27 9.40 21.88
N SER A 23 1.76 8.27 22.37
CA SER A 23 0.97 8.15 23.61
C SER A 23 1.64 8.90 24.77
N SER A 24 0.83 9.56 25.61
CA SER A 24 1.27 10.37 26.76
C SER A 24 2.22 9.61 27.69
N SER A 25 1.97 8.31 27.90
CA SER A 25 2.81 7.46 28.74
C SER A 25 4.23 7.27 28.19
N LYS A 26 4.37 7.14 26.86
CA LYS A 26 5.69 7.04 26.20
C LYS A 26 6.47 8.34 26.26
N ARG A 27 5.79 9.51 26.24
CA ARG A 27 6.45 10.82 26.37
C ARG A 27 7.09 11.02 27.74
N ASN A 28 6.45 10.56 28.81
CA ASN A 28 6.96 10.70 30.18
C ASN A 28 8.22 9.85 30.42
N VAL A 29 8.26 8.63 29.89
CA VAL A 29 9.44 7.75 29.97
C VAL A 29 10.63 8.33 29.21
N PHE A 30 10.40 8.85 28.00
CA PHE A 30 11.45 9.51 27.21
C PHE A 30 12.02 10.76 27.91
N LYS A 31 11.15 11.57 28.52
CA LYS A 31 11.57 12.76 29.25
C LYS A 31 12.46 12.41 30.45
N SER A 32 12.05 11.44 31.26
CA SER A 32 12.82 10.96 32.43
C SER A 32 14.20 10.41 32.05
N LEU A 33 14.27 9.61 30.97
CA LEU A 33 15.52 9.11 30.41
C LEU A 33 16.44 10.23 29.90
N PHE A 34 15.88 11.24 29.23
CA PHE A 34 16.64 12.38 28.74
C PHE A 34 17.20 13.23 29.88
N ASP A 35 16.42 13.44 30.94
CA ASP A 35 16.86 14.19 32.12
C ASP A 35 17.99 13.45 32.87
N HIS A 36 17.89 12.12 33.00
CA HIS A 36 18.97 11.29 33.55
C HIS A 36 20.24 11.34 32.69
N PHE A 37 20.09 11.39 31.36
CA PHE A 37 21.22 11.51 30.45
C PHE A 37 21.93 12.86 30.58
N GLN A 38 21.17 13.95 30.68
CA GLN A 38 21.72 15.28 30.90
C GLN A 38 22.45 15.36 32.24
N TYR A 39 21.90 14.76 33.29
CA TYR A 39 22.54 14.67 34.60
C TYR A 39 23.86 13.88 34.54
N ALA A 40 23.88 12.72 33.88
CA ALA A 40 25.08 11.90 33.71
C ALA A 40 26.19 12.62 32.91
N ARG A 41 25.82 13.41 31.89
CA ARG A 41 26.76 14.25 31.13
C ARG A 41 27.39 15.32 32.01
N LYS A 42 26.58 16.07 32.76
CA LYS A 42 27.07 17.10 33.69
C LYS A 42 27.98 16.50 34.77
N ALA A 43 27.62 15.35 35.32
CA ALA A 43 28.43 14.64 36.31
C ALA A 43 29.80 14.19 35.74
N LYS A 44 29.84 13.75 34.48
CA LYS A 44 31.10 13.38 33.80
C LYS A 44 32.00 14.60 33.58
N GLN A 45 31.42 15.73 33.16
CA GLN A 45 32.16 16.98 32.99
C GLN A 45 32.73 17.49 34.31
N ALA A 46 31.93 17.45 35.39
CA ALA A 46 32.38 17.83 36.73
C ALA A 46 33.49 16.90 37.29
N ALA A 47 33.48 15.61 36.94
CA ALA A 47 34.55 14.68 37.31
C ALA A 47 35.85 14.95 36.53
N GLN A 48 35.75 15.28 35.22
CA GLN A 48 36.89 15.65 34.38
C GLN A 48 37.54 16.96 34.85
N GLN A 49 36.75 17.95 35.27
CA GLN A 49 37.25 19.20 35.84
C GLN A 49 38.04 19.02 37.15
N ARG A 50 37.84 17.89 37.85
CA ARG A 50 38.55 17.53 39.09
C ARG A 50 39.79 16.65 38.85
N GLY A 51 40.17 16.40 37.60
CA GLY A 51 41.33 15.58 37.24
C GLY A 51 41.17 14.08 37.55
N ILE A 52 39.94 13.59 37.71
CA ILE A 52 39.67 12.18 38.03
C ILE A 52 39.54 11.38 36.73
N ASP A 53 40.55 10.56 36.41
CA ASP A 53 40.51 9.66 35.26
C ASP A 53 39.65 8.43 35.52
N LEU A 54 38.53 8.32 34.80
CA LEU A 54 37.55 7.24 34.96
C LEU A 54 38.06 5.85 34.52
N SER A 55 39.30 5.75 34.02
CA SER A 55 39.98 4.50 33.64
C SER A 55 40.86 3.93 34.76
N ASN A 56 41.37 4.75 35.68
CA ASN A 56 42.31 4.36 36.74
C ASN A 56 41.80 4.84 38.13
N LEU A 57 40.69 4.27 38.60
CA LEU A 57 40.11 4.63 39.92
C LEU A 57 40.69 3.77 41.07
N THR A 58 41.06 4.41 42.17
CA THR A 58 41.34 3.76 43.47
C THR A 58 40.08 3.05 44.03
N ALA A 59 40.27 2.03 44.87
CA ALA A 59 39.20 1.15 45.35
C ALA A 59 38.02 1.90 46.01
N GLU A 60 38.29 3.00 46.74
CA GLU A 60 37.26 3.84 47.36
C GLU A 60 36.44 4.63 46.33
N GLN A 61 37.09 5.13 45.28
CA GLN A 61 36.43 5.85 44.20
C GLN A 61 35.58 4.90 43.35
N GLN A 62 36.00 3.64 43.19
CA GLN A 62 35.20 2.63 42.49
C GLN A 62 33.84 2.36 43.18
N ILE A 63 33.78 2.37 44.51
CA ILE A 63 32.52 2.21 45.26
C ILE A 63 31.59 3.40 44.99
N LYS A 64 32.13 4.63 45.01
CA LYS A 64 31.36 5.87 44.77
C LYS A 64 30.86 6.01 43.34
N PHE A 65 31.65 5.57 42.35
CA PHE A 65 31.31 5.67 40.91
C PHE A 65 30.72 4.39 40.32
N LYS A 66 30.56 3.31 41.11
CA LYS A 66 29.88 2.06 40.74
C LYS A 66 28.55 2.25 39.99
N PRO A 67 27.63 3.17 40.39
CA PRO A 67 26.38 3.38 39.65
C PRO A 67 26.61 3.95 38.24
N ILE A 68 27.60 4.85 38.06
CA ILE A 68 27.91 5.46 36.77
C ILE A 68 28.60 4.46 35.84
N LEU A 69 29.43 3.57 36.38
CA LEU A 69 30.07 2.49 35.61
C LEU A 69 29.05 1.43 35.16
N ARG A 70 28.07 1.07 36.00
CA ARG A 70 26.93 0.22 35.61
C ARG A 70 26.07 0.85 34.52
N LEU A 71 25.92 2.18 34.54
CA LEU A 71 25.21 2.90 33.48
C LEU A 71 25.91 2.79 32.13
N LYS A 72 27.25 2.82 32.09
CA LYS A 72 28.03 2.67 30.83
C LYS A 72 27.85 1.30 30.19
N SER A 73 27.88 0.22 30.97
CA SER A 73 27.67 -1.14 30.44
C SER A 73 26.21 -1.35 30.02
N ALA A 74 25.24 -0.87 30.81
CA ALA A 74 23.83 -0.90 30.44
C ALA A 74 23.57 -0.14 29.12
N PHE A 75 24.16 1.03 28.94
CA PHE A 75 24.01 1.83 27.71
C PHE A 75 24.60 1.11 26.48
N ARG A 76 25.73 0.41 26.65
CA ARG A 76 26.31 -0.42 25.60
C ARG A 76 25.38 -1.56 25.18
N VAL A 77 24.75 -2.24 26.14
CA VAL A 77 23.77 -3.31 25.88
C VAL A 77 22.50 -2.75 25.21
N VAL A 78 22.01 -1.60 25.65
CA VAL A 78 20.83 -0.94 25.04
C VAL A 78 21.11 -0.53 23.59
N ASN A 79 22.28 0.03 23.28
CA ASN A 79 22.62 0.40 21.91
C ASN A 79 22.75 -0.80 20.98
N VAL A 80 23.35 -1.90 21.45
CA VAL A 80 23.49 -3.14 20.66
C VAL A 80 22.12 -3.78 20.39
N THR A 81 21.25 -3.85 21.41
CA THR A 81 19.90 -4.41 21.25
C THR A 81 19.02 -3.53 20.37
N MET A 82 19.13 -2.20 20.47
CA MET A 82 18.40 -1.26 19.61
C MET A 82 18.87 -1.35 18.14
N GLY A 83 20.17 -1.56 17.90
CA GLY A 83 20.71 -1.83 16.57
C GLY A 83 20.16 -3.12 15.95
N LEU A 84 20.16 -4.22 16.72
CA LEU A 84 19.57 -5.50 16.27
C LEU A 84 18.06 -5.38 15.98
N MET A 85 17.31 -4.67 16.83
CA MET A 85 15.89 -4.42 16.61
C MET A 85 15.63 -3.59 15.35
N ALA A 86 16.48 -2.60 15.05
CA ALA A 86 16.36 -1.83 13.82
C ALA A 86 16.63 -2.69 12.57
N ILE A 87 17.60 -3.62 12.62
CA ILE A 87 17.89 -4.57 11.53
C ILE A 87 16.73 -5.55 11.31
N ILE A 88 16.11 -6.04 12.39
CA ILE A 88 14.93 -6.91 12.31
C ILE A 88 13.73 -6.14 11.75
N ALA A 89 13.48 -4.90 12.22
CA ALA A 89 12.39 -4.07 11.73
C ALA A 89 12.56 -3.72 10.24
N THR A 90 13.78 -3.36 9.82
CA THR A 90 14.09 -3.06 8.42
C THR A 90 13.99 -4.29 7.52
N SER A 91 14.43 -5.46 7.97
CA SER A 91 14.29 -6.72 7.20
C SER A 91 12.83 -7.19 7.08
N VAL A 92 12.04 -7.08 8.16
CA VAL A 92 10.58 -7.34 8.12
C VAL A 92 9.87 -6.35 7.20
N TRP A 93 10.20 -5.05 7.28
CA TRP A 93 9.68 -4.04 6.39
C TRP A 93 10.04 -4.32 4.93
N TYR A 94 11.29 -4.66 4.66
CA TYR A 94 11.77 -4.99 3.32
C TYR A 94 11.06 -6.23 2.74
N LYS A 95 10.91 -7.30 3.53
CA LYS A 95 10.18 -8.52 3.11
C LYS A 95 8.70 -8.23 2.84
N ARG A 96 8.04 -7.45 3.70
CA ARG A 96 6.63 -7.02 3.52
C ARG A 96 6.48 -6.13 2.29
N ARG A 97 7.44 -5.25 2.02
CA ARG A 97 7.45 -4.37 0.84
C ARG A 97 7.69 -5.16 -0.45
N ARG A 98 8.61 -6.13 -0.45
CA ARG A 98 8.83 -7.05 -1.59
C ARG A 98 7.57 -7.86 -1.93
N LYS A 99 6.82 -8.32 -0.93
CA LYS A 99 5.58 -9.07 -1.16
C LYS A 99 4.51 -8.20 -1.85
N GLN A 100 4.45 -6.90 -1.55
CA GLN A 100 3.56 -5.97 -2.25
C GLN A 100 4.03 -5.68 -3.69
N ILE A 101 5.33 -5.60 -3.93
CA ILE A 101 5.91 -5.42 -5.28
C ILE A 101 5.65 -6.67 -6.14
N LYS A 102 5.88 -7.87 -5.62
CA LYS A 102 5.61 -9.14 -6.32
C LYS A 102 4.11 -9.44 -6.52
N SER A 103 3.21 -8.84 -5.73
CA SER A 103 1.76 -9.04 -5.86
C SER A 103 1.09 -8.12 -6.90
N GLY A 104 1.83 -7.60 -7.90
CA GLY A 104 1.26 -6.82 -8.99
C GLY A 104 0.85 -5.38 -8.64
N LYS A 105 1.25 -4.83 -7.48
CA LYS A 105 0.97 -3.43 -7.11
C LYS A 105 1.98 -2.42 -7.68
N GLN A 106 2.64 -2.73 -8.80
CA GLN A 106 3.26 -1.69 -9.60
C GLN A 106 2.16 -1.14 -10.51
N ILE A 107 1.27 -0.36 -9.90
CA ILE A 107 0.28 0.40 -10.62
C ILE A 107 1.04 1.58 -11.21
N ASP A 108 1.00 1.75 -12.54
CA ASP A 108 1.63 2.88 -13.22
C ASP A 108 1.24 4.19 -12.51
N ASP A 109 2.11 5.20 -12.49
CA ASP A 109 1.84 6.46 -11.76
C ASP A 109 0.51 7.11 -12.17
N GLU A 110 0.06 6.87 -13.40
CA GLU A 110 -1.24 7.27 -13.96
C GLU A 110 -2.45 6.53 -13.32
N LEU A 111 -2.30 5.25 -12.98
CA LEU A 111 -3.36 4.42 -12.42
C LEU A 111 -3.41 4.47 -10.88
N LYS A 112 -2.62 5.36 -10.25
CA LYS A 112 -2.45 5.43 -8.80
C LYS A 112 -3.79 5.64 -8.07
N PRO A 113 -4.26 4.66 -7.28
CA PRO A 113 -5.57 4.74 -6.63
C PRO A 113 -5.54 5.66 -5.41
N ILE A 114 -6.44 6.63 -5.38
CA ILE A 114 -6.78 7.40 -4.19
C ILE A 114 -7.93 6.67 -3.50
N TRP A 115 -7.59 5.92 -2.45
CA TRP A 115 -8.57 5.13 -1.69
C TRP A 115 -9.50 6.02 -0.88
N MET A 116 -10.80 5.76 -0.99
CA MET A 116 -11.86 6.47 -0.29
C MET A 116 -12.81 5.46 0.37
N ASP A 117 -13.21 5.76 1.60
CA ASP A 117 -14.24 5.01 2.30
C ASP A 117 -15.61 5.58 1.92
N LEU A 118 -16.39 4.82 1.16
CA LEU A 118 -17.72 5.22 0.71
C LEU A 118 -18.76 4.75 1.73
N LYS A 119 -19.50 5.70 2.33
CA LYS A 119 -20.44 5.46 3.44
C LYS A 119 -21.48 4.35 3.17
N TYR A 120 -21.90 4.19 1.93
CA TYR A 120 -22.97 3.27 1.52
C TYR A 120 -22.47 1.97 0.90
N PHE A 121 -21.15 1.80 0.73
CA PHE A 121 -20.58 0.61 0.13
C PHE A 121 -19.82 -0.19 1.16
N LYS A 122 -20.03 -1.52 1.16
CA LYS A 122 -19.28 -2.46 1.99
C LYS A 122 -17.79 -2.49 1.64
N HIS A 123 -17.46 -2.24 0.37
CA HIS A 123 -16.11 -2.26 -0.17
C HIS A 123 -15.60 -0.84 -0.39
N LYS A 124 -14.27 -0.66 -0.35
CA LYS A 124 -13.66 0.65 -0.59
C LYS A 124 -13.84 1.05 -2.06
N GLY A 125 -13.91 2.36 -2.30
CA GLY A 125 -13.75 2.92 -3.63
C GLY A 125 -12.32 3.42 -3.84
N ALA A 126 -11.87 3.46 -5.08
CA ALA A 126 -10.66 4.18 -5.46
C ALA A 126 -10.98 5.18 -6.55
N ALA A 127 -10.53 6.42 -6.39
CA ALA A 127 -10.45 7.37 -7.50
C ALA A 127 -9.16 7.12 -8.28
N ILE A 128 -9.28 6.93 -9.58
CA ILE A 128 -8.18 6.78 -10.52
C ILE A 128 -8.40 7.80 -11.64
N GLY A 129 -7.53 8.81 -11.71
CA GLY A 129 -7.80 10.01 -12.50
C GLY A 129 -9.13 10.64 -12.11
N ASN A 130 -10.05 10.76 -13.07
CA ASN A 130 -11.39 11.31 -12.88
C ASN A 130 -12.49 10.24 -12.70
N TYR A 131 -12.11 8.96 -12.58
CA TYR A 131 -13.05 7.85 -12.48
C TYR A 131 -13.09 7.28 -11.07
N LEU A 132 -14.29 6.97 -10.58
CA LEU A 132 -14.50 6.25 -9.33
C LEU A 132 -14.73 4.77 -9.62
N LEU A 133 -13.83 3.92 -9.13
CA LEU A 133 -13.87 2.48 -9.36
C LEU A 133 -13.98 1.70 -8.04
N PRO A 134 -14.74 0.59 -8.02
CA PRO A 134 -14.74 -0.35 -6.89
C PRO A 134 -13.37 -0.99 -6.66
N GLU A 135 -13.02 -1.28 -5.41
CA GLU A 135 -11.77 -1.94 -4.99
C GLU A 135 -11.44 -3.20 -5.80
N GLN A 136 -12.46 -4.00 -6.12
CA GLN A 136 -12.32 -5.27 -6.83
C GLN A 136 -11.72 -5.11 -8.23
N ILE A 137 -12.07 -4.02 -8.93
CA ILE A 137 -11.63 -3.77 -10.31
C ILE A 137 -10.21 -3.22 -10.33
N VAL A 138 -9.86 -2.39 -9.33
CA VAL A 138 -8.56 -1.70 -9.24
C VAL A 138 -7.37 -2.66 -9.34
N GLY A 139 -7.47 -3.83 -8.71
CA GLY A 139 -6.41 -4.84 -8.74
C GLY A 139 -6.14 -5.42 -10.13
N LYS A 140 -7.10 -5.30 -11.05
CA LYS A 140 -7.06 -5.91 -12.38
C LYS A 140 -6.73 -4.93 -13.50
N LEU A 141 -6.78 -3.62 -13.25
CA LEU A 141 -6.55 -2.58 -14.25
C LEU A 141 -5.22 -2.72 -14.99
N ASN A 142 -4.15 -3.10 -14.30
CA ASN A 142 -2.85 -3.34 -14.94
C ASN A 142 -2.89 -4.49 -15.95
N GLN A 143 -3.67 -5.54 -15.68
CA GLN A 143 -3.79 -6.67 -16.60
C GLN A 143 -4.67 -6.29 -17.81
N VAL A 144 -5.75 -5.55 -17.56
CA VAL A 144 -6.62 -5.01 -18.62
C VAL A 144 -5.84 -4.08 -19.54
N LYS A 145 -5.03 -3.18 -18.98
CA LYS A 145 -4.18 -2.24 -19.75
C LYS A 145 -3.19 -2.95 -20.67
N ASN A 146 -2.65 -4.09 -20.23
CA ASN A 146 -1.65 -4.87 -20.98
C ASN A 146 -2.28 -6.00 -21.81
N PHE A 147 -3.61 -6.10 -21.85
CA PHE A 147 -4.28 -7.13 -22.62
C PHE A 147 -4.12 -6.86 -24.12
N GLN A 148 -3.82 -7.91 -24.87
CA GLN A 148 -3.71 -7.85 -26.33
C GLN A 148 -4.98 -8.38 -26.94
N PHE A 149 -5.62 -7.55 -27.77
CA PHE A 149 -6.80 -7.91 -28.53
C PHE A 149 -6.41 -8.60 -29.84
N ASN A 150 -7.24 -9.55 -30.26
CA ASN A 150 -7.19 -10.13 -31.59
C ASN A 150 -8.02 -9.30 -32.57
N GLN A 151 -7.74 -9.43 -33.86
CA GLN A 151 -8.48 -8.69 -34.90
C GLN A 151 -9.96 -9.09 -35.01
N SER A 152 -10.31 -10.30 -34.55
CA SER A 152 -11.67 -10.84 -34.51
C SER A 152 -12.46 -10.43 -33.27
N ASP A 153 -11.82 -9.82 -32.27
CA ASP A 153 -12.48 -9.53 -31.00
C ASP A 153 -13.48 -8.38 -31.14
N CYS A 154 -14.67 -8.55 -30.56
CA CYS A 154 -15.69 -7.51 -30.49
C CYS A 154 -15.88 -7.02 -29.05
N ILE A 155 -15.76 -5.71 -28.83
CA ILE A 155 -15.86 -5.10 -27.51
C ILE A 155 -17.20 -4.35 -27.38
N CYS A 156 -18.01 -4.74 -26.39
CA CYS A 156 -19.19 -3.98 -25.98
C CYS A 156 -18.86 -3.18 -24.72
N ALA A 157 -18.66 -1.86 -24.86
CA ALA A 157 -18.33 -0.98 -23.74
C ALA A 157 -19.44 0.07 -23.52
N SER A 158 -19.91 0.21 -22.29
CA SER A 158 -20.78 1.34 -21.92
C SER A 158 -20.75 1.60 -20.40
N PHE A 159 -21.37 2.71 -19.99
CA PHE A 159 -21.58 3.02 -18.57
C PHE A 159 -22.62 2.05 -17.98
N PRO A 160 -22.45 1.55 -16.74
CA PRO A 160 -23.38 0.60 -16.13
C PRO A 160 -24.83 1.07 -16.23
N LYS A 161 -25.74 0.13 -16.49
CA LYS A 161 -27.19 0.36 -16.67
C LYS A 161 -27.59 1.17 -17.92
N SER A 162 -26.70 1.34 -18.90
CA SER A 162 -27.03 1.99 -20.19
C SER A 162 -27.52 1.02 -21.28
N GLY A 163 -27.96 -0.20 -20.91
CA GLY A 163 -28.44 -1.20 -21.87
C GLY A 163 -27.37 -2.09 -22.49
N THR A 164 -26.25 -2.36 -21.80
CA THR A 164 -25.19 -3.28 -22.27
C THR A 164 -25.74 -4.64 -22.70
N THR A 165 -26.60 -5.24 -21.88
CA THR A 165 -27.17 -6.58 -22.11
C THR A 165 -27.93 -6.67 -23.44
N LEU A 166 -28.67 -5.62 -23.80
CA LEU A 166 -29.41 -5.59 -25.07
C LEU A 166 -28.45 -5.57 -26.26
N ILE A 167 -27.42 -4.73 -26.20
CA ILE A 167 -26.43 -4.62 -27.27
C ILE A 167 -25.62 -5.91 -27.40
N GLN A 168 -25.23 -6.52 -26.27
CA GLN A 168 -24.55 -7.82 -26.24
C GLN A 168 -25.38 -8.91 -26.95
N GLU A 169 -26.69 -8.94 -26.74
CA GLU A 169 -27.56 -9.92 -27.42
C GLU A 169 -27.60 -9.70 -28.93
N ILE A 170 -27.78 -8.45 -29.36
CA ILE A 170 -27.83 -8.08 -30.78
C ILE A 170 -26.51 -8.43 -31.46
N VAL A 171 -25.38 -8.07 -30.85
CA VAL A 171 -24.04 -8.35 -31.39
C VAL A 171 -23.81 -9.85 -31.50
N TYR A 172 -24.17 -10.63 -30.48
CA TYR A 172 -24.01 -12.08 -30.52
C TYR A 172 -24.78 -12.70 -31.69
N LEU A 173 -26.07 -12.34 -31.85
CA LEU A 173 -26.89 -12.86 -32.95
C LEU A 173 -26.31 -12.48 -34.32
N ILE A 174 -25.82 -11.26 -34.49
CA ILE A 174 -25.18 -10.86 -35.76
C ILE A 174 -23.93 -11.71 -36.03
N GLN A 175 -23.09 -11.93 -35.01
CA GLN A 175 -21.87 -12.72 -35.15
C GLN A 175 -22.14 -14.21 -35.42
N THR A 176 -23.25 -14.75 -34.91
CA THR A 176 -23.64 -16.15 -35.11
C THR A 176 -24.61 -16.37 -36.27
N ASN A 177 -24.78 -15.40 -37.19
CA ASN A 177 -25.71 -15.46 -38.31
C ASN A 177 -27.17 -15.74 -37.89
N PHE A 178 -27.61 -15.08 -36.83
CA PHE A 178 -28.96 -15.16 -36.24
C PHE A 178 -29.32 -16.56 -35.71
N ASP A 179 -28.34 -17.27 -35.12
CA ASP A 179 -28.60 -18.55 -34.42
C ASP A 179 -29.26 -18.34 -33.05
N TYR A 180 -30.60 -18.31 -33.05
CA TYR A 180 -31.42 -18.14 -31.85
C TYR A 180 -31.39 -19.33 -30.89
N GLU A 181 -31.17 -20.55 -31.39
CA GLU A 181 -31.15 -21.76 -30.55
C GLU A 181 -29.91 -21.75 -29.65
N SER A 182 -28.74 -21.45 -30.24
CA SER A 182 -27.51 -21.28 -29.45
C SER A 182 -27.57 -20.09 -28.49
N ALA A 183 -28.23 -19.00 -28.88
CA ALA A 183 -28.40 -17.83 -28.01
C ALA A 183 -29.25 -18.13 -26.78
N LYS A 184 -30.32 -18.93 -26.94
CA LYS A 184 -31.21 -19.34 -25.86
C LYS A 184 -30.61 -20.42 -24.96
N GLY A 185 -29.75 -21.28 -25.52
CA GLY A 185 -29.12 -22.39 -24.80
C GLY A 185 -27.97 -21.99 -23.86
N LYS A 186 -27.43 -20.77 -23.98
CA LYS A 186 -26.28 -20.30 -23.18
C LYS A 186 -26.59 -18.99 -22.47
N ASP A 187 -26.21 -18.90 -21.20
CA ASP A 187 -26.31 -17.65 -20.46
C ASP A 187 -25.36 -16.60 -21.04
N ILE A 188 -25.72 -15.32 -20.87
CA ILE A 188 -24.92 -14.21 -21.39
C ILE A 188 -23.51 -14.15 -20.79
N SER A 189 -23.37 -14.59 -19.53
CA SER A 189 -22.08 -14.67 -18.81
C SER A 189 -21.13 -15.71 -19.38
N ASP A 190 -21.67 -16.71 -20.09
CA ASP A 190 -20.86 -17.75 -20.76
C ASP A 190 -20.47 -17.31 -22.17
N ARG A 191 -21.27 -16.45 -22.80
CA ARG A 191 -21.02 -15.90 -24.14
C ARG A 191 -20.07 -14.71 -24.11
N TYR A 192 -20.13 -13.88 -23.08
CA TYR A 192 -19.31 -12.68 -22.92
C TYR A 192 -18.46 -12.73 -21.66
N SER A 193 -17.19 -12.38 -21.82
CA SER A 193 -16.28 -12.21 -20.67
C SER A 193 -16.24 -10.76 -20.20
N PHE A 194 -16.56 -10.55 -18.92
CA PHE A 194 -16.44 -9.24 -18.25
C PHE A 194 -14.98 -9.00 -17.83
N MET A 195 -14.25 -8.24 -18.64
CA MET A 195 -12.81 -8.06 -18.54
C MET A 195 -12.36 -7.46 -17.19
N GLU A 196 -13.15 -6.53 -16.67
CA GLU A 196 -12.94 -5.81 -15.42
C GLU A 196 -13.19 -6.67 -14.18
N TRP A 197 -13.91 -7.79 -14.33
CA TRP A 197 -14.33 -8.60 -13.20
C TRP A 197 -13.19 -9.47 -12.66
N PRO A 198 -12.94 -9.56 -11.34
CA PRO A 198 -11.77 -10.24 -10.78
C PRO A 198 -11.63 -11.71 -11.22
N THR A 199 -12.74 -12.43 -11.35
CA THR A 199 -12.78 -13.88 -11.59
C THR A 199 -12.26 -14.30 -12.97
N VAL A 200 -12.31 -13.41 -13.96
CA VAL A 200 -11.97 -13.76 -15.36
C VAL A 200 -10.46 -13.97 -15.54
N ASN A 201 -10.03 -14.98 -16.27
CA ASN A 201 -8.60 -15.15 -16.59
C ASN A 201 -8.27 -14.50 -17.94
N LEU A 202 -7.66 -13.30 -17.91
CA LEU A 202 -7.33 -12.55 -19.14
C LEU A 202 -6.26 -13.24 -19.98
N GLN A 203 -5.35 -14.01 -19.38
CA GLN A 203 -4.33 -14.74 -20.15
C GLN A 203 -4.97 -15.85 -20.98
N GLN A 204 -5.92 -16.56 -20.38
CA GLN A 204 -6.68 -17.62 -21.05
C GLN A 204 -7.52 -17.05 -22.21
N LEU A 205 -8.10 -15.86 -22.04
CA LEU A 205 -8.84 -15.19 -23.11
C LEU A 205 -7.95 -14.83 -24.30
N SER A 206 -6.73 -14.34 -24.05
CA SER A 206 -5.80 -14.03 -25.13
C SER A 206 -5.31 -15.27 -25.89
N SER A 207 -5.21 -16.42 -25.21
CA SER A 207 -4.65 -17.65 -25.78
C SER A 207 -5.66 -18.53 -26.51
N ASN A 208 -6.96 -18.26 -26.36
CA ASN A 208 -8.02 -18.99 -27.05
C ASN A 208 -8.44 -18.19 -28.29
N PRO A 209 -7.89 -18.49 -29.48
CA PRO A 209 -8.54 -18.08 -30.71
C PRO A 209 -9.82 -18.92 -30.82
N THR A 210 -10.93 -18.42 -30.31
CA THR A 210 -12.22 -19.06 -30.57
C THR A 210 -12.49 -18.97 -32.07
N ASN A 211 -12.65 -20.15 -32.68
CA ASN A 211 -13.07 -20.37 -34.07
C ASN A 211 -14.35 -19.61 -34.44
#